data_AF-A0A2T4J4F6-F1
#
_entry.id   AF-A0A2T4J4F6-F1
#
_cell.length_a   1.000
_cell.length_b   1.000
_cell.length_c   1.000
_cell.angle_alpha   90.00
_cell.angle_beta   90.00
_cell.angle_gamma   90.00
#
_symmetry.space_group_name_H-M   'P 1'
#
loop_
_entity.id
_entity.type
_entity.pdbx_description
1 polymer ?
#
loop_
_entity_poly.entity_id
_entity_poly.type
_entity_poly.pdbx_seq_one_letter_code
_entity_poly.pdbx_strand_id
1 'polypeptide(L)'
;MKPEDKERIAASLAKIMAVMCVRNTRLEAVHAGVVPVTHNGDYSDVFVLDAEGRKIAWAEVSHIDDDAMRDLMRQIVNRLYTFQMSCDDPDFMSLIDRWMTVAGKWDEPELDAKFLGAIKFGADLGPA
;
A
#
# COMPACT_ATOMS: atom_id res chain seq x y z
N MET A 1 -0.12 15.57 -26.37
CA MET A 1 -0.51 14.24 -25.85
C MET A 1 -2.02 14.15 -25.91
N LYS A 2 -2.62 13.04 -26.37
CA LYS A 2 -4.08 12.91 -26.35
C LYS A 2 -4.56 12.70 -24.91
N PRO A 3 -5.78 13.11 -24.54
CA PRO A 3 -6.33 12.86 -23.20
C PRO A 3 -6.24 11.38 -22.78
N GLU A 4 -6.53 10.47 -23.70
CA GLU A 4 -6.43 9.01 -23.52
C GLU A 4 -5.00 8.54 -23.20
N ASP A 5 -3.98 9.21 -23.76
CA ASP A 5 -2.59 8.93 -23.42
C ASP A 5 -2.26 9.39 -21.99
N LYS A 6 -2.81 10.52 -21.54
CA LYS A 6 -2.65 11.02 -20.16
C LYS A 6 -3.20 9.99 -19.17
N GLU A 7 -4.43 9.53 -19.39
CA GLU A 7 -5.10 8.55 -18.52
C GLU A 7 -4.32 7.22 -18.47
N ARG A 8 -3.90 6.71 -19.63
CA ARG A 8 -3.14 5.46 -19.71
C ARG A 8 -1.79 5.55 -19.00
N ILE A 9 -1.07 6.67 -19.19
CA ILE A 9 0.22 6.91 -18.55
C ILE A 9 0.04 7.03 -17.04
N ALA A 10 -0.93 7.82 -16.57
CA ALA A 10 -1.23 7.96 -15.16
C ALA A 10 -1.63 6.60 -14.52
N ALA A 11 -2.51 5.84 -15.16
CA ALA A 11 -2.90 4.53 -14.64
C ALA A 11 -1.70 3.56 -14.52
N SER A 12 -0.78 3.61 -15.49
CA SER A 12 0.45 2.81 -15.45
C SER A 12 1.40 3.27 -14.36
N LEU A 13 1.58 4.59 -14.21
CA LEU A 13 2.44 5.20 -13.21
C LEU A 13 1.92 4.92 -11.79
N ALA A 14 0.61 5.05 -11.56
CA ALA A 14 0.00 4.72 -10.28
C ALA A 14 0.22 3.26 -9.86
N LYS A 15 0.06 2.31 -10.80
CA LYS A 15 0.31 0.89 -10.54
C LYS A 15 1.76 0.60 -10.23
N ILE A 16 2.70 1.14 -11.01
CA ILE A 16 4.13 0.87 -10.79
C ILE A 16 4.62 1.52 -9.49
N MET A 17 4.16 2.74 -9.17
CA MET A 17 4.45 3.39 -7.88
C MET A 17 3.92 2.57 -6.70
N ALA A 18 2.70 2.03 -6.80
CA ALA A 18 2.14 1.18 -5.74
C ALA A 18 2.98 -0.10 -5.53
N VAL A 19 3.47 -0.71 -6.61
CA VAL A 19 4.32 -1.92 -6.53
C VAL A 19 5.72 -1.60 -6.00
N MET A 20 6.33 -0.51 -6.45
CA MET A 20 7.72 -0.18 -6.11
C MET A 20 7.86 0.52 -4.76
N CYS A 21 6.88 1.36 -4.39
CA CYS A 21 6.99 2.23 -3.21
C CYS A 21 6.11 1.80 -2.03
N VAL A 22 5.10 0.94 -2.24
CA VAL A 22 4.19 0.51 -1.17
C VAL A 22 4.26 -0.99 -0.92
N ARG A 23 4.15 -1.82 -1.96
CA ARG A 23 4.50 -3.24 -1.87
C ARG A 23 6.01 -3.39 -1.66
N ASN A 24 6.44 -4.56 -1.18
CA ASN A 24 7.83 -4.84 -0.83
C ASN A 24 8.38 -3.99 0.34
N THR A 25 7.50 -3.38 1.13
CA THR A 25 7.84 -2.67 2.37
C THR A 25 7.52 -3.52 3.60
N ARG A 26 7.56 -2.93 4.80
CA ARG A 26 7.06 -3.61 6.03
C ARG A 26 5.62 -4.10 5.91
N LEU A 27 4.83 -3.55 4.99
CA LEU A 27 3.46 -4.01 4.73
C LEU A 27 3.39 -5.52 4.45
N GLU A 28 4.37 -6.09 3.73
CA GLU A 28 4.40 -7.53 3.46
C GLU A 28 4.62 -8.35 4.72
N ALA A 29 5.42 -7.87 5.67
CA ALA A 29 5.67 -8.56 6.92
C ALA A 29 4.44 -8.56 7.84
N VAL A 30 3.64 -7.49 7.81
CA VAL A 30 2.36 -7.42 8.52
C VAL A 30 1.35 -8.38 7.90
N HIS A 31 1.34 -8.49 6.58
CA HIS A 31 0.44 -9.38 5.83
C HIS A 31 0.83 -10.86 5.90
N ALA A 32 2.12 -11.17 5.88
CA ALA A 32 2.66 -12.54 5.94
C ALA A 32 2.63 -13.16 7.35
N GLY A 33 1.76 -12.65 8.23
CA GLY A 33 1.52 -13.24 9.53
C GLY A 33 0.98 -14.67 9.41
N VAL A 34 1.04 -15.41 10.51
CA VAL A 34 0.46 -16.77 10.54
C VAL A 34 -1.05 -16.66 10.47
N VAL A 35 -1.64 -17.16 9.39
CA VAL A 35 -3.09 -17.30 9.27
C VAL A 35 -3.51 -18.60 10.00
N PRO A 36 -4.47 -18.53 10.93
CA PRO A 36 -4.92 -19.70 11.68
C PRO A 36 -5.66 -20.70 10.79
N VAL A 37 -5.66 -21.96 11.19
CA VAL A 37 -6.48 -22.99 10.55
C VAL A 37 -7.91 -22.92 11.11
N THR A 38 -8.90 -23.00 10.22
CA THR A 38 -10.34 -23.12 10.56
C THR A 38 -10.88 -24.46 10.03
N HIS A 39 -11.76 -25.10 10.80
CA HIS A 39 -12.50 -26.28 10.38
C HIS A 39 -13.86 -25.94 9.75
N ASN A 40 -14.42 -24.77 10.05
CA ASN A 40 -15.68 -24.29 9.49
C ASN A 40 -15.50 -23.58 8.14
N GLY A 41 -14.30 -23.06 7.86
CA GLY A 41 -13.96 -22.33 6.63
C GLY A 41 -14.30 -20.84 6.66
N ASP A 42 -15.09 -20.39 7.64
CA ASP A 42 -15.49 -19.00 7.84
C ASP A 42 -14.82 -18.35 9.07
N TYR A 43 -13.85 -19.06 9.70
CA TYR A 43 -13.12 -18.63 10.87
C TYR A 43 -13.98 -18.38 12.13
N SER A 44 -15.25 -18.79 12.15
CA SER A 44 -16.14 -18.67 13.32
C SER A 44 -15.68 -19.52 14.51
N ASP A 45 -14.84 -20.54 14.26
CA ASP A 45 -14.23 -21.43 15.25
C ASP A 45 -12.83 -20.98 15.71
N VAL A 46 -12.34 -19.83 15.22
CA VAL A 46 -10.99 -19.33 15.52
C VAL A 46 -11.04 -18.13 16.47
N PHE A 47 -10.20 -18.17 17.50
CA PHE A 47 -10.11 -17.13 18.52
C PHE A 47 -8.66 -16.80 18.85
N VAL A 48 -8.38 -15.52 19.15
CA VAL A 48 -7.15 -15.09 19.81
C VAL A 48 -7.42 -14.98 21.30
N LEU A 49 -6.55 -15.59 22.11
CA LEU A 49 -6.54 -15.44 23.56
C LEU A 49 -5.46 -14.42 23.93
N ASP A 50 -5.86 -13.30 24.53
CA ASP A 50 -4.90 -12.32 25.02
C ASP A 50 -4.38 -12.66 26.43
N ALA A 51 -3.44 -11.85 26.92
CA ALA A 51 -2.83 -12.03 28.24
C ALA A 51 -3.80 -11.79 29.41
N GLU A 52 -4.94 -11.13 29.18
CA GLU A 52 -6.00 -10.94 30.18
C GLU A 52 -6.99 -12.12 30.18
N GLY A 53 -6.82 -13.10 29.28
CA GLY A 53 -7.72 -14.24 29.13
C GLY A 53 -8.96 -13.94 28.29
N ARG A 54 -8.99 -12.82 27.57
CA ARG A 54 -10.10 -12.48 26.66
C ARG A 54 -10.00 -13.34 25.41
N LYS A 55 -11.10 -13.98 25.03
CA LYS A 55 -11.26 -14.65 23.74
C LYS A 55 -11.85 -13.66 22.74
N ILE A 56 -11.06 -13.27 21.75
CA ILE A 56 -11.46 -12.36 20.68
C ILE A 56 -11.71 -13.21 19.44
N ALA A 57 -12.87 -13.07 18.80
CA ALA A 57 -13.16 -13.78 17.56
C ALA A 57 -12.17 -13.33 16.48
N TRP A 58 -11.66 -14.26 15.66
CA TRP A 58 -10.66 -13.92 14.63
C TRP A 58 -11.11 -12.76 13.71
N ALA A 59 -12.39 -12.72 13.35
CA ALA A 59 -12.99 -11.65 12.55
C ALA A 59 -12.94 -10.25 13.21
N GLU A 60 -12.74 -10.18 14.53
CA GLU A 60 -12.63 -8.93 15.30
C GLU A 60 -11.17 -8.57 15.65
N VAL A 61 -10.22 -9.48 15.38
CA VAL A 61 -8.79 -9.24 15.61
C VAL A 61 -8.27 -8.27 14.57
N SER A 62 -7.41 -7.34 14.96
CA SER A 62 -6.71 -6.48 14.00
C SER A 62 -5.70 -7.30 13.20
N HIS A 63 -5.99 -7.53 11.92
CA HIS A 63 -5.11 -8.20 10.98
C HIS A 63 -5.34 -7.68 9.55
N ILE A 64 -4.41 -7.98 8.65
CA ILE A 64 -4.56 -7.72 7.21
C ILE A 64 -4.52 -9.08 6.52
N ASP A 65 -5.70 -9.55 6.10
CA ASP A 65 -5.82 -10.74 5.25
C ASP A 65 -5.65 -10.38 3.75
N ASP A 66 -5.74 -11.38 2.88
CA ASP A 66 -5.59 -11.21 1.44
C ASP A 66 -6.64 -10.26 0.83
N ASP A 67 -7.87 -10.26 1.36
CA ASP A 67 -8.94 -9.42 0.85
C ASP A 67 -8.79 -7.97 1.31
N ALA A 68 -8.40 -7.74 2.58
CA ALA A 68 -8.01 -6.45 3.12
C ALA A 68 -6.78 -5.89 2.40
N MET A 69 -5.79 -6.72 2.09
CA MET A 69 -4.62 -6.33 1.30
C MET A 69 -5.02 -5.92 -0.11
N ARG A 70 -5.90 -6.69 -0.77
CA ARG A 70 -6.40 -6.37 -2.10
C ARG A 70 -7.16 -5.06 -2.12
N ASP A 71 -8.02 -4.83 -1.13
CA ASP A 71 -8.76 -3.58 -1.01
C ASP A 71 -7.83 -2.39 -0.74
N LEU A 72 -6.89 -2.52 0.20
CA LEU A 72 -5.87 -1.51 0.49
C LEU A 72 -5.11 -1.12 -0.78
N MET A 73 -4.62 -2.10 -1.54
CA MET A 73 -3.88 -1.83 -2.77
C MET A 73 -4.75 -1.17 -3.85
N ARG A 74 -6.02 -1.56 -3.98
CA ARG A 74 -6.98 -0.90 -4.88
C ARG A 74 -7.17 0.57 -4.49
N GLN A 75 -7.35 0.85 -3.20
CA GLN A 75 -7.48 2.23 -2.70
C GLN A 75 -6.22 3.05 -2.97
N ILE A 76 -5.03 2.50 -2.71
CA ILE A 76 -3.74 3.17 -2.97
C ILE A 76 -3.60 3.50 -4.46
N VAL A 77 -3.80 2.52 -5.35
CA VAL A 77 -3.67 2.72 -6.80
C VAL A 77 -4.67 3.79 -7.29
N ASN A 78 -5.92 3.72 -6.83
CA ASN A 78 -6.93 4.72 -7.20
C ASN A 78 -6.55 6.12 -6.71
N ARG A 79 -6.05 6.26 -5.48
CA ARG A 79 -5.62 7.56 -4.94
C ARG A 79 -4.41 8.12 -5.67
N LEU A 80 -3.43 7.29 -6.00
CA LEU A 80 -2.27 7.69 -6.81
C LEU A 80 -2.69 8.13 -8.22
N TYR A 81 -3.61 7.40 -8.84
CA TYR A 81 -4.16 7.76 -10.15
C TYR A 81 -4.90 9.10 -10.08
N THR A 82 -5.79 9.28 -9.11
CA THR A 82 -6.51 10.55 -8.91
C THR A 82 -5.53 11.70 -8.68
N PHE A 83 -4.50 11.52 -7.84
CA PHE A 83 -3.47 12.53 -7.62
C PHE A 83 -2.83 12.96 -8.95
N GLN A 84 -2.44 12.00 -9.79
CA GLN A 84 -1.78 12.29 -11.08
C GLN A 84 -2.72 12.94 -12.09
N MET A 85 -4.03 12.65 -12.03
CA MET A 85 -5.01 13.28 -12.92
C MET A 85 -5.37 14.71 -12.48
N SER A 86 -5.32 14.98 -11.16
CA SER A 86 -5.72 16.24 -10.54
C SER A 86 -4.56 17.16 -10.16
N CYS A 87 -3.31 16.79 -10.43
CA CYS A 87 -2.14 17.56 -9.97
C CYS A 87 -2.07 18.99 -10.53
N ASP A 88 -2.77 19.27 -11.62
CA ASP A 88 -2.82 20.59 -12.26
C ASP A 88 -4.03 21.44 -11.78
N ASP A 89 -4.88 20.89 -10.90
CA ASP A 89 -6.08 21.56 -10.38
C ASP A 89 -5.71 22.52 -9.23
N PRO A 90 -6.04 23.82 -9.33
CA PRO A 90 -5.77 24.80 -8.28
C PRO A 90 -6.36 24.44 -6.91
N ASP A 91 -7.55 23.84 -6.88
CA ASP A 91 -8.19 23.45 -5.61
C ASP A 91 -7.45 22.28 -4.97
N PHE A 92 -6.92 21.37 -5.79
CA PHE A 92 -6.07 20.27 -5.35
C PHE A 92 -4.74 20.79 -4.78
N MET A 93 -4.13 21.80 -5.42
CA MET A 93 -2.89 22.41 -4.94
C MET A 93 -3.06 23.10 -3.58
N SER A 94 -4.17 23.81 -3.37
CA SER A 94 -4.52 24.38 -2.05
C SER A 94 -4.65 23.31 -0.97
N LEU A 95 -5.18 22.13 -1.32
CA LEU A 95 -5.27 21.00 -0.43
C LEU A 95 -3.88 20.40 -0.11
N ILE A 96 -2.96 20.35 -1.08
CA ILE A 96 -1.57 19.89 -0.86
C ILE A 96 -0.87 20.74 0.21
N ASP A 97 -0.95 22.07 0.14
CA ASP A 97 -0.30 22.96 1.10
C ASP A 97 -0.74 22.67 2.55
N ARG A 98 -2.03 22.37 2.73
CA ARG A 98 -2.58 21.97 4.01
C ARG A 98 -2.00 20.62 4.49
N TRP A 99 -1.89 19.64 3.61
CA TRP A 99 -1.34 18.33 3.96
C TRP A 99 0.17 18.36 4.20
N MET A 100 0.91 19.23 3.52
CA MET A 100 2.35 19.41 3.76
C MET A 100 2.64 19.87 5.20
N THR A 101 1.74 20.65 5.80
CA THR A 101 1.83 21.00 7.24
C THR A 101 1.74 19.77 8.15
N VAL A 102 0.95 18.76 7.77
CA VAL A 102 0.85 17.49 8.53
C VAL A 102 2.05 16.59 8.24
N ALA A 103 2.47 16.53 6.98
CA ALA A 103 3.61 15.75 6.52
C ALA A 103 4.92 16.21 7.18
N GLY A 104 5.08 17.51 7.46
CA GLY A 104 6.24 18.04 8.18
C GLY A 104 6.40 17.55 9.64
N LYS A 105 5.46 16.75 10.16
CA LYS A 105 5.60 16.05 11.45
C LYS A 105 6.26 14.68 11.32
N TRP A 106 6.44 14.18 10.11
CA TRP A 106 7.07 12.89 9.84
C TRP A 106 8.58 13.09 9.83
N ASP A 107 9.32 12.00 10.05
CA ASP A 107 10.77 12.02 9.90
C ASP A 107 11.16 12.39 8.47
N GLU A 108 12.31 13.05 8.30
CA GLU A 108 12.84 13.40 6.98
C GLU A 108 13.14 12.14 6.17
N PRO A 109 12.89 12.15 4.85
CA PRO A 109 13.08 10.97 4.02
C PRO A 109 14.57 10.64 3.87
N GLU A 110 14.90 9.37 4.05
CA GLU A 110 16.21 8.81 3.73
C GLU A 110 16.12 7.92 2.48
N LEU A 111 17.24 7.76 1.78
CA LEU A 111 17.31 6.83 0.66
C LEU A 111 17.21 5.39 1.15
N ASP A 112 16.23 4.63 0.65
CA ASP A 112 16.13 3.21 0.95
C ASP A 112 17.23 2.42 0.23
N ALA A 113 18.18 1.90 1.01
CA ALA A 113 19.33 1.14 0.50
C ALA A 113 18.93 -0.16 -0.22
N LYS A 114 17.86 -0.85 0.22
CA LYS A 114 17.38 -2.07 -0.44
C LYS A 114 16.76 -1.73 -1.79
N PHE A 115 15.97 -0.67 -1.83
CA PHE A 115 15.36 -0.20 -3.06
C PHE A 115 16.41 0.30 -4.07
N LEU A 116 17.41 1.05 -3.61
CA LEU A 116 18.58 1.42 -4.43
C LEU A 116 19.34 0.20 -4.96
N GLY A 117 19.48 -0.85 -4.15
CA GLY A 117 20.05 -2.12 -4.58
C GLY A 117 19.25 -2.72 -5.73
N ALA A 118 17.93 -2.84 -5.57
CA ALA A 118 17.05 -3.40 -6.60
C ALA A 118 17.12 -2.64 -7.94
N ILE A 119 17.24 -1.30 -7.90
CA ILE A 119 17.43 -0.48 -9.11
C ILE A 119 18.74 -0.84 -9.81
N LYS A 120 19.85 -0.98 -9.06
CA LYS A 120 21.17 -1.30 -9.62
C LYS A 120 21.22 -2.72 -10.17
N PHE A 121 20.74 -3.71 -9.41
CA PHE A 121 20.73 -5.11 -9.86
C PHE A 121 19.74 -5.37 -11.00
N GLY A 122 18.60 -4.67 -11.02
CA GLY A 122 17.65 -4.72 -12.13
C GLY A 122 18.19 -4.12 -13.43
N ALA A 123 19.15 -3.19 -13.35
CA ALA A 123 19.85 -2.65 -14.52
C ALA A 123 20.91 -3.62 -15.08
N ASP A 124 21.47 -4.50 -14.23
CA ASP A 124 22.43 -5.54 -14.64
C ASP A 124 21.76 -6.76 -15.31
N LEU A 125 20.47 -6.96 -15.04
CA LEU A 125 19.61 -7.88 -15.77
C LEU A 125 19.04 -7.12 -16.98
N GLY A 126 19.77 -7.12 -18.10
CA GLY A 126 19.31 -6.53 -19.36
C GLY A 126 17.89 -6.99 -19.76
N PRO A 127 17.19 -6.26 -20.65
CA PRO A 127 15.78 -6.53 -20.96
C PRO A 127 15.60 -7.99 -21.40
N ALA A 128 14.65 -8.66 -20.75
CA ALA A 128 14.22 -10.02 -21.08
C ALA A 128 13.67 -10.13 -22.51
#